data_AF-A0A3C1K6A6-F1
#
_entry.id   AF-A0A3C1K6A6-F1
#
_cell.length_a   1.000
_cell.length_b   1.000
_cell.length_c   1.000
_cell.angle_alpha   90.00
_cell.angle_beta   90.00
_cell.angle_gamma   90.00
#
_symmetry.space_group_name_H-M   'P 1'
#
loop_
_entity.id
_entity.type
_entity.pdbx_description
1 polymer ?
#
loop_
_entity_poly.entity_id
_entity_poly.type
_entity_poly.pdbx_seq_one_letter_code
_entity_poly.pdbx_strand_id
1 'polypeptide(L)'
;MKSSKWNKKIFCMLLEQAKGVRSWRQFAADCDISYVQMRKLAQGTQENPPRPKLIHKIAVKAFNEVDLEDLMFAAGVTLSENMAFRAVSQPPAESFYEKYRSLSGKDRRTVNEFVDFLSERRNREETTDGNED
;
A
#
# COMPACT_ATOMS: atom_id res chain seq x y z
N MET A 1 -15.55 -16.45 12.98
CA MET A 1 -14.39 -15.82 12.30
C MET A 1 -14.30 -16.39 10.89
N LYS A 2 -14.61 -15.60 9.84
CA LYS A 2 -14.50 -16.06 8.46
C LYS A 2 -13.02 -16.14 8.10
N SER A 3 -12.49 -17.35 7.97
CA SER A 3 -11.17 -17.61 7.39
C SER A 3 -11.19 -17.05 5.95
N SER A 4 -10.54 -15.91 5.72
CA SER A 4 -10.33 -15.42 4.36
C SER A 4 -9.35 -16.39 3.70
N LYS A 5 -9.83 -17.19 2.76
CA LYS A 5 -9.01 -18.22 2.10
C LYS A 5 -8.01 -17.53 1.18
N TRP A 6 -6.74 -17.98 1.22
CA TRP A 6 -5.68 -17.58 0.27
C TRP A 6 -6.20 -17.60 -1.18
N ASN A 7 -6.37 -16.42 -1.78
CA ASN A 7 -6.89 -16.27 -3.14
C ASN A 7 -5.75 -16.01 -4.11
N LYS A 8 -5.16 -17.11 -4.60
CA LYS A 8 -4.05 -17.08 -5.58
C LYS A 8 -4.37 -16.22 -6.80
N LYS A 9 -5.59 -16.32 -7.34
CA LYS A 9 -5.97 -15.63 -8.57
C LYS A 9 -5.99 -14.11 -8.37
N ILE A 10 -6.60 -13.65 -7.27
CA ILE A 10 -6.62 -12.21 -6.93
C ILE A 10 -5.19 -11.73 -6.67
N PHE A 11 -4.38 -12.48 -5.91
CA PHE A 11 -3.02 -12.07 -5.63
C PHE A 11 -2.15 -11.97 -6.89
N CYS A 12 -2.29 -12.89 -7.85
CA CYS A 12 -1.61 -12.78 -9.14
C CYS A 12 -2.01 -11.52 -9.92
N MET A 13 -3.31 -11.20 -9.94
CA MET A 13 -3.82 -10.00 -10.60
C MET A 13 -3.26 -8.73 -9.96
N LEU A 14 -3.29 -8.66 -8.63
CA LEU A 14 -2.71 -7.55 -7.87
C LEU A 14 -1.20 -7.43 -8.13
N LEU A 15 -0.46 -8.53 -8.26
CA LEU A 15 0.96 -8.46 -8.61
C LEU A 15 1.22 -7.94 -10.01
N GLU A 16 0.39 -8.28 -11.00
CA GLU A 16 0.53 -7.75 -12.35
C GLU A 16 0.31 -6.23 -12.36
N GLN A 17 -0.67 -5.75 -11.59
CA GLN A 17 -0.91 -4.31 -11.38
C GLN A 17 0.23 -3.64 -10.63
N ALA A 18 0.64 -4.21 -9.48
CA ALA A 18 1.72 -3.69 -8.65
C ALA A 18 3.05 -3.58 -9.41
N LYS A 19 3.34 -4.50 -10.32
CA LYS A 19 4.53 -4.42 -11.19
C LYS A 19 4.48 -3.21 -12.11
N GLY A 20 3.30 -2.82 -12.60
CA GLY A 20 3.14 -1.82 -13.64
C GLY A 20 3.91 -2.20 -14.91
N VAL A 21 4.57 -1.22 -15.52
CA VAL A 21 5.32 -1.37 -16.78
C VAL A 21 6.64 -2.15 -16.65
N ARG A 22 7.07 -2.48 -15.43
CA ARG A 22 8.35 -3.16 -15.19
C ARG A 22 8.32 -4.60 -15.71
N SER A 23 9.50 -5.14 -16.00
CA SER A 23 9.67 -6.58 -16.17
C SER A 23 9.58 -7.29 -14.81
N TRP A 24 9.20 -8.57 -14.80
CA TRP A 24 9.17 -9.36 -13.57
C TRP A 24 10.54 -9.46 -12.88
N ARG A 25 11.63 -9.42 -13.65
CA ARG A 25 12.99 -9.44 -13.10
C ARG A 25 13.33 -8.11 -12.43
N GLN A 26 12.98 -7.00 -13.06
CA GLN A 26 13.17 -5.67 -12.47
C GLN A 26 12.36 -5.52 -11.19
N PHE A 27 11.07 -5.88 -11.23
CA PHE A 27 10.19 -5.74 -10.06
C PHE A 27 10.62 -6.64 -8.90
N ALA A 28 11.10 -7.86 -9.17
CA ALA A 28 11.68 -8.71 -8.15
C ALA A 28 12.90 -8.07 -7.46
N ALA A 29 13.79 -7.45 -8.25
CA ALA A 29 14.95 -6.73 -7.75
C ALA A 29 14.54 -5.51 -6.90
N ASP A 30 13.58 -4.71 -7.37
CA ASP A 30 13.08 -3.54 -6.64
C ASP A 30 12.52 -3.91 -5.26
N CYS A 31 11.81 -5.04 -5.18
CA CYS A 31 11.22 -5.58 -3.96
C CYS A 31 12.21 -6.31 -3.04
N ASP A 32 13.47 -6.50 -3.46
CA ASP A 32 14.44 -7.34 -2.75
C ASP A 32 13.92 -8.78 -2.50
N ILE A 33 13.42 -9.41 -3.58
CA ILE A 33 12.90 -10.77 -3.63
C ILE A 33 13.55 -11.52 -4.80
N SER A 34 13.84 -12.81 -4.63
CA SER A 34 14.39 -13.60 -5.74
C SER A 34 13.42 -13.64 -6.93
N TYR A 35 13.95 -13.56 -8.15
CA TYR A 35 13.14 -13.65 -9.37
C TYR A 35 12.29 -14.92 -9.41
N VAL A 36 12.83 -16.05 -8.95
CA VAL A 36 12.12 -17.33 -8.88
C VAL A 36 10.90 -17.25 -7.96
N GLN A 37 11.05 -16.64 -6.77
CA GLN A 37 9.96 -16.46 -5.83
C GLN A 37 8.89 -15.51 -6.35
N MET A 38 9.30 -14.40 -6.98
CA MET A 38 8.37 -13.46 -7.63
C MET A 38 7.55 -14.16 -8.73
N ARG A 39 8.20 -15.00 -9.56
CA ARG A 39 7.51 -15.76 -10.60
C ARG A 39 6.55 -16.81 -10.04
N LYS A 40 6.91 -17.52 -8.98
CA LYS A 40 6.01 -18.46 -8.29
C LYS A 40 4.74 -17.78 -7.80
N LEU A 41 4.88 -16.56 -7.25
CA LEU A 41 3.74 -15.76 -6.82
C LEU A 41 2.90 -15.30 -8.02
N ALA A 42 3.53 -14.70 -9.04
CA ALA A 42 2.84 -14.18 -10.22
C ALA A 42 2.10 -15.26 -11.04
N GLN A 43 2.61 -16.49 -11.04
CA GLN A 43 2.00 -17.63 -11.72
C GLN A 43 0.99 -18.39 -10.84
N GLY A 44 0.84 -18.02 -9.57
CA GLY A 44 -0.07 -18.71 -8.64
C GLY A 44 0.35 -20.15 -8.32
N THR A 45 1.61 -20.51 -8.56
CA THR A 45 2.13 -21.87 -8.30
C THR A 45 2.58 -22.05 -6.85
N GLN A 46 2.68 -20.97 -6.09
CA GLN A 46 2.93 -21.02 -4.66
C GLN A 46 1.77 -21.70 -3.91
N GLU A 47 2.09 -22.72 -3.12
CA GLU A 47 1.13 -23.53 -2.36
C GLU A 47 0.52 -22.74 -1.19
N ASN A 48 1.39 -22.23 -0.32
CA ASN A 48 1.03 -21.49 0.89
C ASN A 48 1.00 -19.97 0.66
N PRO A 49 0.15 -19.20 1.36
CA PRO A 49 0.14 -17.74 1.24
C PRO A 49 1.52 -17.15 1.60
N PRO A 50 1.96 -16.08 0.90
CA PRO A 50 3.16 -15.36 1.27
C PRO A 50 3.05 -14.79 2.69
N ARG A 51 4.17 -14.79 3.44
CA ARG A 51 4.19 -14.21 4.79
C ARG A 51 4.03 -12.69 4.72
N PRO A 52 3.41 -12.04 5.73
CA PRO A 52 3.23 -10.59 5.76
C PRO A 52 4.49 -9.78 5.47
N LYS A 53 5.65 -10.21 5.98
CA LYS A 53 6.96 -9.58 5.70
C LYS A 53 7.29 -9.54 4.20
N LEU A 54 6.98 -10.60 3.47
CA LEU A 54 7.19 -10.66 2.02
C LEU A 54 6.18 -9.77 1.28
N ILE A 55 4.92 -9.76 1.73
CA ILE A 55 3.87 -8.92 1.16
C ILE A 55 4.23 -7.43 1.32
N HIS A 56 4.69 -7.03 2.50
CA HIS A 56 5.13 -5.66 2.77
C HIS A 56 6.26 -5.21 1.82
N LYS A 57 7.24 -6.08 1.54
CA LYS A 57 8.31 -5.78 0.58
C LYS A 57 7.76 -5.46 -0.82
N ILE A 58 6.70 -6.15 -1.23
CA ILE A 58 6.04 -5.95 -2.52
C ILE A 58 5.24 -4.66 -2.52
N ALA A 59 4.41 -4.44 -1.50
CA ALA A 59 3.54 -3.28 -1.37
C ALA A 59 4.31 -1.94 -1.40
N VAL A 60 5.45 -1.86 -0.70
CA VAL A 60 6.31 -0.65 -0.69
C VAL A 60 6.82 -0.25 -2.09
N LYS A 61 6.84 -1.18 -3.04
CA LYS A 61 7.32 -0.97 -4.40
C LYS A 61 6.22 -1.11 -5.44
N ALA A 62 4.97 -1.27 -5.02
CA ALA A 62 3.82 -1.47 -5.89
C ALA A 62 3.41 -0.16 -6.60
N PHE A 63 2.90 -0.31 -7.82
CA PHE A 63 2.29 0.73 -8.64
C PHE A 63 0.77 0.50 -8.76
N ASN A 64 0.08 1.42 -9.42
CA ASN A 64 -1.36 1.34 -9.76
C ASN A 64 -2.26 1.17 -8.52
N GLU A 65 -1.95 1.93 -7.46
CA GLU A 65 -2.77 2.00 -6.23
C GLU A 65 -2.93 0.66 -5.49
N VAL A 66 -2.15 -0.37 -5.85
CA VAL A 66 -2.11 -1.62 -5.09
C VAL A 66 -1.36 -1.39 -3.78
N ASP A 67 -2.05 -1.56 -2.67
CA ASP A 67 -1.49 -1.32 -1.35
C ASP A 67 -1.22 -2.61 -0.56
N LEU A 68 -0.81 -2.46 0.70
CA LEU A 68 -0.54 -3.59 1.58
C LEU A 68 -1.82 -4.35 1.94
N GLU A 69 -2.93 -3.64 2.13
CA GLU A 69 -4.20 -4.21 2.54
C GLU A 69 -4.77 -5.11 1.44
N ASP A 70 -4.72 -4.66 0.18
CA ASP A 70 -5.13 -5.45 -0.99
C ASP A 70 -4.41 -6.79 -1.04
N LEU A 71 -3.08 -6.76 -0.93
CA LEU A 71 -2.25 -7.94 -1.00
C LEU A 71 -2.42 -8.84 0.22
N MET A 72 -2.61 -8.28 1.42
CA MET A 72 -2.85 -9.03 2.65
C MET A 72 -4.24 -9.68 2.66
N PHE A 73 -5.26 -8.97 2.19
CA PHE A 73 -6.60 -9.50 1.98
C PHE A 73 -6.57 -10.67 1.02
N ALA A 74 -5.92 -10.51 -0.13
CA ALA A 74 -5.74 -11.58 -1.11
C ALA A 74 -4.95 -12.76 -0.52
N ALA A 75 -3.97 -12.49 0.35
CA ALA A 75 -3.21 -13.47 1.13
C ALA A 75 -4.04 -14.26 2.17
N GLY A 76 -5.29 -13.88 2.40
CA GLY A 76 -6.13 -14.47 3.44
C GLY A 76 -5.78 -13.98 4.84
N VAL A 77 -5.03 -12.89 4.95
CA VAL A 77 -4.66 -12.29 6.23
C VAL A 77 -5.66 -11.18 6.56
N THR A 78 -6.54 -11.43 7.53
CA THR A 78 -7.33 -10.36 8.13
C THR A 78 -6.44 -9.56 9.06
N LEU A 79 -6.12 -8.32 8.67
CA LEU A 79 -5.51 -7.35 9.57
C LEU A 79 -6.45 -7.17 10.76
N SER A 80 -6.00 -7.51 11.97
CA SER A 80 -6.64 -6.98 13.18
C SER A 80 -6.53 -5.45 13.12
N GLU A 81 -7.55 -4.72 13.59
CA GLU A 81 -7.58 -3.24 13.63
C GLU A 81 -6.25 -2.62 14.12
N ASN A 82 -5.54 -3.32 15.03
CA ASN A 82 -4.24 -2.90 15.56
C ASN A 82 -3.05 -2.99 14.57
N MET A 83 -3.11 -3.82 13.53
CA MET A 83 -2.08 -3.88 12.48
C MET A 83 -2.35 -2.90 11.33
N ALA A 84 -3.61 -2.59 11.02
CA ALA A 84 -3.96 -1.59 10.00
C ALA A 84 -3.33 -0.23 10.35
N PHE A 85 -3.32 0.14 11.64
CA PHE A 85 -2.66 1.35 12.13
C PHE A 85 -1.14 1.36 11.89
N ARG A 86 -0.48 0.20 11.88
CA ARG A 86 0.98 0.09 11.64
C ARG A 86 1.34 0.05 10.15
N ALA A 87 0.46 -0.51 9.31
CA ALA A 87 0.63 -0.62 7.86
C ALA A 87 0.64 0.74 7.15
N VAL A 88 -0.20 1.67 7.61
CA VAL A 88 -0.29 3.04 7.08
C VAL A 88 0.88 3.93 7.57
N SER A 89 1.68 3.44 8.52
CA SER A 89 2.69 4.22 9.26
C SER A 89 4.15 3.91 8.88
N GLN A 90 4.46 3.75 7.59
CA GLN A 90 5.84 3.73 7.10
C GLN A 90 5.93 4.53 5.79
N PRO A 91 6.23 5.83 5.89
CA PRO A 91 7.62 6.27 5.97
C PRO A 91 7.98 6.57 7.43
N PRO A 92 9.27 6.61 7.79
CA PRO A 92 9.65 7.06 9.11
C PRO A 92 9.06 8.47 9.27
N ALA A 93 8.25 8.71 10.29
CA ALA A 93 7.86 10.06 10.67
C ALA A 93 9.09 10.96 10.88
N GLU A 94 10.26 10.35 11.12
CA GLU A 94 11.59 10.97 11.15
C GLU A 94 11.99 11.66 9.82
N SER A 95 11.50 11.27 8.63
CA SER A 95 11.87 11.94 7.37
C SER A 95 11.05 13.21 7.07
N PHE A 96 9.75 13.23 7.38
CA PHE A 96 8.89 14.35 6.95
C PHE A 96 9.03 15.56 7.89
N TYR A 97 9.02 15.33 9.20
CA TYR A 97 9.03 16.43 10.17
C TYR A 97 10.37 17.19 10.15
N GLU A 98 11.48 16.49 9.95
CA GLU A 98 12.80 17.11 9.77
C GLU A 98 12.87 17.94 8.49
N LYS A 99 12.41 17.39 7.37
CA LYS A 99 12.33 18.12 6.09
C LYS A 99 11.45 19.36 6.23
N TYR A 100 10.26 19.22 6.83
CA TYR A 100 9.35 20.33 7.09
C TYR A 100 10.00 21.42 7.96
N ARG A 101 10.71 21.07 9.04
CA ARG A 101 11.43 22.06 9.87
C ARG A 101 12.58 22.75 9.13
N SER A 102 13.22 22.05 8.19
CA SER A 102 14.32 22.62 7.38
C SER A 102 13.86 23.61 6.30
N LEU A 103 12.55 23.67 6.01
CA LEU A 103 11.98 24.58 5.01
C LEU A 103 11.97 26.04 5.47
N SER A 104 11.99 26.94 4.48
CA SER A 104 11.81 28.37 4.72
C SER A 104 10.42 28.68 5.31
N GLY A 105 10.27 29.85 5.94
CA GLY A 105 8.96 30.28 6.45
C GLY A 105 7.89 30.41 5.37
N LYS A 106 8.28 30.70 4.13
CA LYS A 106 7.36 30.78 2.99
C LYS A 106 6.88 29.38 2.58
N ASP A 107 7.81 28.44 2.43
CA ASP A 107 7.47 27.10 1.96
C ASP A 107 6.66 26.32 3.00
N ARG A 108 6.93 26.52 4.31
CA ARG A 108 6.09 25.94 5.38
C ARG A 108 4.65 26.43 5.34
N ARG A 109 4.41 27.71 4.99
CA ARG A 109 3.04 28.23 4.82
C ARG A 109 2.31 27.53 3.67
N THR A 110 2.98 27.36 2.54
CA THR A 110 2.41 26.62 1.40
C THR A 110 2.06 25.18 1.75
N VAL A 111 2.91 24.50 2.53
CA VAL A 111 2.60 23.14 3.02
C VAL A 111 1.37 23.16 3.93
N ASN A 112 1.25 24.12 4.84
CA ASN A 112 0.08 24.21 5.73
C ASN A 112 -1.20 24.50 4.96
N GLU A 113 -1.18 25.46 4.03
CA GLU A 113 -2.31 25.77 3.15
C GLU A 113 -2.78 24.54 2.36
N PHE A 114 -1.84 23.72 1.89
CA PHE A 114 -2.16 22.49 1.19
C PHE A 114 -2.79 21.43 2.11
N VAL A 115 -2.30 21.28 3.34
CA VAL A 115 -2.89 20.38 4.35
C VAL A 115 -4.30 20.81 4.71
N ASP A 116 -4.52 22.11 4.91
CA ASP A 116 -5.83 22.68 5.19
C ASP A 116 -6.79 22.43 4.02
N PHE A 117 -6.35 22.69 2.78
CA PHE A 117 -7.12 22.42 1.58
C PHE A 117 -7.57 20.95 1.46
N LEU A 118 -6.64 20.00 1.68
CA LEU A 118 -6.96 18.57 1.61
C LEU A 118 -7.93 18.15 2.72
N SER A 119 -7.77 18.72 3.92
CA SER A 119 -8.63 18.47 5.07
C SER A 119 -10.05 18.95 4.82
N GLU A 120 -10.20 20.15 4.25
CA GLU A 120 -11.49 20.70 3.86
C GLU A 120 -12.14 19.93 2.71
N ARG A 121 -11.35 19.51 1.71
CA ARG A 121 -11.86 18.74 0.57
C ARG A 121 -12.49 17.43 1.03
N ARG A 122 -11.80 16.70 1.92
CA ARG A 122 -12.33 15.45 2.49
C ARG A 122 -13.63 15.67 3.25
N ASN A 123 -13.70 16.72 4.08
CA ASN A 123 -14.92 17.04 4.83
C ASN A 123 -16.10 17.42 3.91
N ARG A 124 -15.84 18.07 2.77
CA ARG A 124 -16.88 18.37 1.76
C ARG A 124 -17.41 17.12 1.08
N GLU A 125 -16.53 16.19 0.73
CA GLU A 125 -16.89 14.90 0.13
C GLU A 125 -17.74 14.06 1.10
N GLU A 126 -17.42 14.05 2.40
CA GLU A 126 -18.19 13.34 3.44
C GLU A 126 -19.58 13.94 3.71
N THR A 127 -19.80 15.25 3.48
CA THR A 127 -21.12 15.89 3.65
C THR A 127 -22.08 15.72 2.47
N THR A 128 -21.60 15.28 1.30
CA THR A 128 -22.43 15.22 0.08
C THR A 128 -23.20 13.90 -0.05
N ASP A 129 -22.79 12.85 0.67
CA ASP A 129 -23.45 11.52 0.69
C ASP A 129 -24.58 11.40 1.75
N GLY A 130 -24.96 12.48 2.42
CA GLY A 130 -25.90 12.47 3.54
C GLY A 130 -27.30 13.03 3.28
N ASN A 131 -27.64 13.41 2.05
CA ASN A 131 -28.93 14.02 1.72
C ASN A 131 -29.55 13.38 0.45
N GLU A 132 -29.84 12.09 0.53
CA GLU A 132 -30.93 11.47 -0.22
C GLU A 132 -31.81 10.70 0.78
N ASP A 133 -32.82 11.40 1.32
CA ASP A 133 -34.19 10.94 1.58
C ASP A 133 -35.07 12.11 2.05
#